data_AF-A0A060CBY0-F1
#
_entry.id   AF-A0A060CBY0-F1
#
_cell.length_a   1.000
_cell.length_b   1.000
_cell.length_c   1.000
_cell.angle_alpha   90.00
_cell.angle_beta   90.00
_cell.angle_gamma   90.00
#
_symmetry.space_group_name_H-M   'P 1'
#
loop_
_entity.id
_entity.type
_entity.pdbx_description
1 polymer ?
#
loop_
_entity_poly.entity_id
_entity_poly.type
_entity_poly.pdbx_seq_one_letter_code
_entity_poly.pdbx_strand_id
1 'polypeptide(L)'
;DRFTVDELVSLIGDDGRRRFQVKYLFVVAHPDDEVLGAGALIHKLHMRGEETAVFVLNSIDTTRYLDNPDGLECDLERSGEVVGVGQMIVSDYTDSEFHNASHRKMVQDIERVIAEVKPDFIFHASPGR
;
A
#
# COMPACT_ATOMS: atom_id res chain seq x y z
N ASP A 1 2.89 18.12 -16.34
CA ASP A 1 3.50 16.81 -16.51
C ASP A 1 2.85 15.78 -15.62
N ARG A 2 2.01 14.93 -16.20
CA ARG A 2 1.43 13.75 -15.54
C ARG A 2 1.78 12.58 -16.45
N PHE A 3 2.64 11.69 -15.97
CA PHE A 3 2.89 10.41 -16.61
C PHE A 3 1.61 9.58 -16.54
N THR A 4 1.20 8.98 -17.65
CA THR A 4 0.11 8.02 -17.69
C THR A 4 0.54 6.70 -17.05
N VAL A 5 -0.42 5.91 -16.56
CA VAL A 5 -0.15 4.60 -15.94
C VAL A 5 0.63 3.69 -16.91
N ASP A 6 0.35 3.78 -18.20
CA ASP A 6 1.06 2.99 -19.21
C ASP A 6 2.50 3.48 -19.48
N GLU A 7 2.78 4.78 -19.33
CA GLU A 7 4.14 5.32 -19.44
C GLU A 7 5.02 4.91 -18.26
N LEU A 8 4.49 4.97 -17.03
CA LEU A 8 5.18 4.43 -15.84
C LEU A 8 5.49 2.95 -16.01
N VAL A 9 4.55 2.19 -16.57
CA VAL A 9 4.69 0.76 -16.84
C VAL A 9 5.72 0.48 -17.93
N SER A 10 5.85 1.33 -18.95
CA SER A 10 6.83 1.17 -20.04
C SER A 10 8.27 1.45 -19.58
N LEU A 11 8.45 2.37 -18.61
CA LEU A 11 9.75 2.68 -18.01
C LEU A 11 10.31 1.51 -17.18
N ILE A 12 9.47 0.53 -16.82
CA ILE A 12 9.80 -0.60 -15.94
C ILE A 12 10.14 -1.90 -16.74
N GLY A 13 10.11 -1.84 -18.09
CA GLY A 13 10.96 -2.70 -18.94
C GLY A 13 10.27 -3.76 -19.81
N ASP A 14 10.85 -3.93 -21.01
CA ASP A 14 10.71 -5.05 -21.93
C ASP A 14 12.13 -5.51 -22.29
N ASP A 15 12.73 -6.42 -21.53
CA ASP A 15 13.97 -7.08 -21.96
C ASP A 15 14.21 -8.42 -21.23
N GLY A 16 14.30 -9.49 -22.01
CA GLY A 16 14.22 -10.90 -21.59
C GLY A 16 15.41 -11.46 -20.80
N ARG A 17 15.80 -10.85 -19.68
CA ARG A 17 16.73 -11.41 -18.70
C ARG A 17 15.99 -11.80 -17.43
N ARG A 18 16.37 -12.94 -16.81
CA ARG A 18 15.83 -13.51 -15.55
C ARG A 18 15.02 -12.47 -14.77
N ARG A 19 13.69 -12.59 -14.79
CA ARG A 19 12.79 -11.68 -14.06
C ARG A 19 13.24 -11.65 -12.60
N PHE A 20 13.92 -10.59 -12.21
CA PHE A 20 13.91 -10.18 -10.81
C PHE A 20 12.43 -9.94 -10.50
N GLN A 21 11.89 -10.65 -9.51
CA GLN A 21 10.54 -10.35 -9.03
C GLN A 21 10.59 -8.94 -8.46
N VAL A 22 10.08 -7.99 -9.22
CA VAL A 22 10.01 -6.58 -8.82
C VAL A 22 9.02 -6.50 -7.67
N LYS A 23 9.41 -5.77 -6.63
CA LYS A 23 8.62 -5.59 -5.41
C LYS A 23 8.12 -4.15 -5.31
N TYR A 24 6.84 -4.00 -5.03
CA TYR A 24 6.18 -2.70 -4.90
C TYR A 24 5.62 -2.53 -3.49
N LEU A 25 5.87 -1.38 -2.88
CA LEU A 25 5.29 -1.00 -1.60
C LEU A 25 4.34 0.18 -1.79
N PHE A 26 3.08 0.01 -1.39
CA PHE A 26 2.08 1.08 -1.35
C PHE A 26 1.92 1.53 0.10
N VAL A 27 2.31 2.76 0.43
CA VAL A 27 2.11 3.34 1.75
C VAL A 27 0.87 4.23 1.71
N VAL A 28 -0.16 3.84 2.45
CA VAL A 28 -1.47 4.50 2.45
C VAL A 28 -1.87 4.91 3.86
N ALA A 29 -2.66 5.98 3.95
CA ALA A 29 -3.06 6.54 5.24
C ALA A 29 -4.18 5.71 5.86
N HIS A 30 -5.26 5.47 5.10
CA HIS A 30 -6.43 4.75 5.56
C HIS A 30 -6.58 3.41 4.83
N PRO A 31 -7.32 2.46 5.41
CA PRO A 31 -7.86 1.32 4.68
C PRO A 31 -8.63 1.80 3.45
N ASP A 32 -8.62 1.04 2.36
CA ASP A 32 -9.26 1.32 1.07
C ASP A 32 -8.52 2.31 0.14
N ASP A 33 -7.63 3.16 0.67
CA ASP A 33 -6.89 4.15 -0.13
C ASP A 33 -6.04 3.48 -1.24
N GLU A 34 -5.54 2.27 -1.00
CA GLU A 34 -4.77 1.49 -1.98
C GLU A 34 -5.63 1.03 -3.15
N VAL A 35 -6.86 0.61 -2.89
CA VAL A 35 -7.79 0.14 -3.93
C VAL A 35 -8.33 1.33 -4.72
N LEU A 36 -8.71 2.41 -4.03
CA LEU A 36 -9.23 3.63 -4.66
C LEU A 36 -8.15 4.37 -5.48
N GLY A 37 -6.92 4.43 -4.97
CA GLY A 37 -5.83 5.15 -5.62
C GLY A 37 -5.07 4.33 -6.66
N ALA A 38 -4.91 3.03 -6.43
CA ALA A 38 -4.01 2.19 -7.22
C ALA A 38 -4.51 0.74 -7.46
N GLY A 39 -5.77 0.40 -7.16
CA GLY A 39 -6.26 -0.98 -7.25
C GLY A 39 -6.09 -1.62 -8.63
N ALA A 40 -6.35 -0.88 -9.71
CA ALA A 40 -6.14 -1.35 -11.08
C ALA A 40 -4.65 -1.61 -11.40
N LEU A 41 -3.74 -0.81 -10.83
CA LEU A 41 -2.30 -1.01 -10.96
C LEU A 41 -1.87 -2.26 -10.18
N ILE A 42 -2.26 -2.38 -8.91
CA ILE A 42 -1.99 -3.55 -8.07
C ILE A 42 -2.42 -4.84 -8.78
N HIS A 43 -3.64 -4.87 -9.31
CA HIS A 43 -4.15 -6.03 -10.05
C HIS A 43 -3.34 -6.33 -11.32
N LYS A 44 -2.95 -5.31 -12.08
CA LYS A 44 -2.11 -5.47 -13.28
C LYS A 44 -0.72 -6.02 -12.93
N LEU A 45 -0.14 -5.63 -11.80
CA LEU A 45 1.15 -6.14 -11.30
C LEU A 45 1.02 -7.59 -10.82
N HIS A 46 -0.06 -7.91 -10.09
CA HIS A 46 -0.37 -9.27 -9.67
C HIS A 46 -0.47 -10.23 -10.88
N MET A 47 -1.20 -9.85 -11.92
CA MET A 47 -1.34 -10.63 -13.15
C MET A 47 0.00 -10.85 -13.89
N ARG A 48 1.02 -10.03 -13.61
CA ARG A 48 2.37 -10.19 -14.14
C ARG A 48 3.26 -11.08 -13.27
N GLY A 49 2.80 -11.51 -12.10
CA GLY A 49 3.58 -12.30 -11.13
C GLY A 49 4.59 -11.47 -10.35
N GLU A 50 4.35 -10.15 -10.25
CA GLU A 50 5.16 -9.23 -9.46
C GLU A 50 4.64 -9.16 -8.01
N GLU A 51 5.51 -8.84 -7.06
CA GLU A 51 5.15 -8.83 -5.63
C GLU A 51 4.68 -7.45 -5.20
N THR A 52 3.52 -7.41 -4.54
CA THR A 52 2.94 -6.17 -4.02
C THR A 52 2.75 -6.28 -2.52
N ALA A 53 3.18 -5.25 -1.80
CA ALA A 53 2.93 -5.05 -0.40
C ALA A 53 2.19 -3.73 -0.19
N VAL A 54 1.23 -3.72 0.72
CA VAL A 54 0.50 -2.51 1.12
C VAL A 54 0.76 -2.30 2.61
N PHE A 55 1.17 -1.08 2.95
CA PHE A 55 1.34 -0.63 4.32
C PHE A 55 0.28 0.43 4.65
N VAL A 56 -0.69 0.04 5.47
CA VAL A 56 -1.76 0.90 5.95
C VAL A 56 -1.35 1.50 7.29
N LEU A 57 -1.27 2.83 7.36
CA LEU A 57 -0.82 3.54 8.55
C LEU A 57 -1.89 3.51 9.66
N ASN A 58 -3.15 3.78 9.34
CA ASN A 58 -4.22 3.82 10.31
C ASN A 58 -5.12 2.58 10.19
N SER A 59 -5.39 1.94 11.32
CA SER A 59 -6.33 0.81 11.43
C SER A 59 -7.36 0.98 12.53
N ILE A 60 -7.38 2.12 13.21
CA ILE A 60 -8.34 2.40 14.27
C ILE A 60 -9.41 3.32 13.68
N ASP A 61 -10.46 2.72 13.13
CA ASP A 61 -11.65 3.45 12.72
C ASP A 61 -12.56 3.69 13.93
N THR A 62 -12.58 4.92 14.41
CA THR A 62 -13.41 5.37 15.55
C THR A 62 -14.87 5.64 15.17
N THR A 63 -15.29 5.26 13.96
CA THR A 63 -16.64 5.53 13.43
C THR A 63 -17.34 4.28 12.90
N ARG A 64 -16.74 3.55 11.94
CA ARG A 64 -17.37 2.44 11.21
C ARG A 64 -17.18 1.08 11.86
N TYR A 65 -16.07 0.88 12.58
CA TYR A 65 -15.70 -0.42 13.17
C TYR A 65 -15.65 -0.41 14.71
N LEU A 66 -16.25 0.60 15.35
CA LEU A 66 -16.34 0.74 16.81
C LEU A 66 -16.81 -0.53 17.54
N ASP A 67 -17.83 -1.19 16.99
CA ASP A 67 -18.43 -2.39 17.58
C ASP A 67 -17.81 -3.71 17.04
N ASN A 68 -16.89 -3.63 16.07
CA ASN A 68 -16.27 -4.78 15.41
C ASN A 68 -14.87 -4.44 14.86
N PRO A 69 -13.86 -4.25 15.73
CA PRO A 69 -12.51 -3.92 15.30
C PRO A 69 -11.89 -4.99 14.40
N ASP A 70 -12.17 -6.27 14.67
CA ASP A 70 -11.69 -7.41 13.86
C ASP A 70 -12.28 -7.42 12.43
N GLY A 71 -13.44 -6.77 12.24
CA GLY A 71 -14.08 -6.65 10.94
C GLY A 71 -13.24 -5.86 9.94
N LEU A 72 -12.48 -4.87 10.40
CA LEU A 72 -11.66 -4.06 9.52
C LEU A 72 -10.51 -4.87 8.92
N GLU A 73 -9.80 -5.65 9.75
CA GLU A 73 -8.69 -6.49 9.30
C GLU A 73 -9.18 -7.57 8.34
N CYS A 74 -10.32 -8.21 8.65
CA CYS A 74 -10.96 -9.18 7.75
C CYS A 74 -11.34 -8.58 6.39
N ASP A 75 -11.89 -7.37 6.36
CA ASP A 75 -12.32 -6.73 5.12
C ASP A 75 -11.12 -6.20 4.32
N LEU A 76 -10.06 -5.73 4.99
CA LEU A 76 -8.77 -5.40 4.39
C LEU A 76 -8.13 -6.62 3.71
N GLU A 77 -8.06 -7.76 4.41
CA GLU A 77 -7.50 -9.00 3.85
C GLU A 77 -8.29 -9.46 2.63
N ARG A 78 -9.63 -9.51 2.73
CA ARG A 78 -10.50 -9.89 1.60
C ARG A 78 -10.34 -8.95 0.41
N SER A 79 -10.29 -7.64 0.67
CA SER A 79 -10.07 -6.64 -0.37
C SER A 79 -8.72 -6.89 -1.06
N GLY A 80 -7.67 -7.10 -0.28
CA GLY A 80 -6.33 -7.44 -0.75
C GLY A 80 -6.31 -8.70 -1.62
N GLU A 81 -6.98 -9.78 -1.21
CA GLU A 81 -7.11 -11.02 -1.98
C GLU A 81 -7.76 -10.79 -3.34
N VAL A 82 -8.81 -9.96 -3.41
CA VAL A 82 -9.54 -9.67 -4.64
C VAL A 82 -8.67 -8.95 -5.67
N VAL A 83 -7.87 -7.96 -5.24
CA VAL A 83 -6.95 -7.25 -6.15
C VAL A 83 -5.62 -7.98 -6.36
N GLY A 84 -5.29 -8.97 -5.53
CA GLY A 84 -4.06 -9.76 -5.64
C GLY A 84 -2.86 -9.15 -4.91
N VAL A 85 -3.10 -8.48 -3.79
CA VAL A 85 -2.05 -8.01 -2.87
C VAL A 85 -1.32 -9.21 -2.27
N GLY A 86 0.01 -9.20 -2.31
CA GLY A 86 0.82 -10.29 -1.78
C GLY A 86 1.04 -10.22 -0.27
N GLN A 87 1.16 -9.00 0.28
CA GLN A 87 1.35 -8.77 1.72
C GLN A 87 0.59 -7.52 2.16
N MET A 88 -0.26 -7.65 3.18
CA MET A 88 -0.88 -6.54 3.90
C MET A 88 -0.13 -6.31 5.22
N ILE A 89 0.26 -5.07 5.48
CA ILE A 89 0.92 -4.65 6.72
C ILE A 89 0.12 -3.50 7.29
N VAL A 90 -0.21 -3.58 8.57
CA VAL A 90 -1.10 -2.63 9.23
C VAL A 90 -0.43 -2.05 10.47
N SER A 91 -0.52 -0.74 10.66
CA SER A 91 -0.11 -0.04 11.87
C SER A 91 -1.31 0.48 12.65
N ASP A 92 -1.10 0.77 13.94
CA ASP A 92 -2.11 1.12 14.94
C ASP A 92 -2.26 2.64 15.16
N TYR A 93 -2.01 3.46 14.14
CA TYR A 93 -2.24 4.90 14.26
C TYR A 93 -3.75 5.20 14.32
N THR A 94 -4.16 6.16 15.16
CA THR A 94 -5.56 6.57 15.29
C THR A 94 -6.00 7.47 14.14
N ASP A 95 -7.21 7.23 13.63
CA ASP A 95 -7.84 8.08 12.63
C ASP A 95 -7.92 9.55 13.07
N SER A 96 -7.68 10.46 12.12
CA SER A 96 -7.75 11.92 12.30
C SER A 96 -6.77 12.54 13.31
N GLU A 97 -5.86 11.75 13.90
CA GLU A 97 -4.87 12.21 14.90
C GLU A 97 -3.41 12.08 14.45
N PHE A 98 -3.13 11.98 13.14
CA PHE A 98 -1.75 11.91 12.64
C PHE A 98 -0.87 13.09 13.10
N HIS A 99 -1.48 14.25 13.37
CA HIS A 99 -0.80 15.44 13.91
C HIS A 99 -0.40 15.31 15.39
N ASN A 100 -1.05 14.43 16.14
CA ASN A 100 -0.74 14.10 17.53
C ASN A 100 0.19 12.87 17.63
N ALA A 101 0.25 12.06 16.57
CA ALA A 101 1.15 10.94 16.48
C ALA A 101 2.61 11.42 16.42
N SER A 102 3.51 10.66 17.05
CA SER A 102 4.94 10.91 16.94
C SER A 102 5.40 10.70 15.50
N HIS A 103 5.64 11.78 14.76
CA HIS A 103 6.19 11.71 13.40
C HIS A 103 7.47 10.87 13.33
N ARG A 104 8.30 10.91 14.39
CA ARG A 104 9.50 10.07 14.47
C ARG A 104 9.15 8.57 14.51
N LYS A 105 8.13 8.18 15.27
CA LYS A 105 7.66 6.79 15.31
C LYS A 105 7.13 6.36 13.94
N MET A 106 6.37 7.24 13.27
CA MET A 106 5.84 6.97 11.93
C MET A 106 6.96 6.76 10.91
N VAL A 107 7.97 7.63 10.91
CA VAL A 107 9.15 7.46 10.05
C VAL A 107 9.85 6.14 10.35
N GLN A 108 10.05 5.79 11.62
CA GLN A 108 10.68 4.52 12.01
C GLN A 108 9.86 3.30 11.59
N ASP A 109 8.54 3.37 11.66
CA ASP A 109 7.66 2.29 11.22
C ASP A 109 7.71 2.12 9.70
N ILE A 110 7.73 3.22 8.94
CA ILE A 110 7.93 3.19 7.48
C ILE A 110 9.32 2.61 7.13
N GLU A 111 10.39 3.06 7.80
CA GLU A 111 11.75 2.55 7.61
C GLU A 111 11.84 1.04 7.88
N ARG A 112 11.20 0.56 8.95
CA ARG A 112 11.11 -0.87 9.28
C ARG A 112 10.45 -1.64 8.15
N VAL A 113 9.30 -1.17 7.66
CA VAL A 113 8.57 -1.84 6.57
C VAL A 113 9.38 -1.86 5.27
N ILE A 114 10.05 -0.77 4.93
CA ILE A 114 10.96 -0.71 3.77
C ILE A 114 12.09 -1.74 3.92
N ALA A 115 12.68 -1.87 5.11
CA ALA A 115 13.75 -2.83 5.37
C ALA A 115 13.28 -4.30 5.32
N GLU A 116 12.03 -4.56 5.69
CA GLU A 116 11.38 -5.87 5.65
C GLU A 116 11.03 -6.28 4.21
N VAL A 117 10.27 -5.44 3.51
CA VAL A 117 9.74 -5.70 2.16
C VAL A 117 10.85 -5.61 1.11
N LYS A 118 11.82 -4.70 1.30
CA LYS A 118 12.87 -4.35 0.33
C LYS A 118 12.30 -4.03 -1.06
N PRO A 119 11.40 -3.04 -1.16
CA PRO A 119 10.74 -2.72 -2.42
C PRO A 119 11.70 -2.05 -3.41
N ASP A 120 11.51 -2.32 -4.70
CA ASP A 120 12.15 -1.58 -5.79
C ASP A 120 11.46 -0.22 -6.01
N PHE A 121 10.14 -0.18 -5.78
CA PHE A 121 9.31 1.00 -5.96
C PHE A 121 8.40 1.24 -4.76
N ILE A 122 8.27 2.52 -4.38
CA ILE A 122 7.40 2.97 -3.29
C ILE A 122 6.38 3.95 -3.86
N PHE A 123 5.10 3.70 -3.61
CA PHE A 123 3.99 4.60 -3.91
C PHE A 123 3.42 5.16 -2.61
N HIS A 124 3.03 6.44 -2.63
CA HIS A 124 2.31 7.06 -1.53
C HIS A 124 1.25 8.03 -2.09
N ALA A 125 0.21 8.28 -1.30
CA ALA A 125 -0.80 9.26 -1.66
C ALA A 125 -0.20 10.67 -1.79
N SER A 126 -0.57 11.39 -2.85
CA SER A 126 -0.17 12.79 -3.04
C SER A 126 -1.04 13.69 -2.14
N PRO A 127 -0.50 14.74 -1.51
CA PRO A 127 -1.25 15.63 -0.61
C PRO A 127 -2.33 16.51 -1.30
N GLY A 128 -2.64 16.25 -2.58
CA GLY A 128 -3.54 17.09 -3.37
C GLY A 128 -2.89 18.41 -3.78
N ARG A 129 -3.61 19.19 -4.60
CA ARG A 129 -3.28 20.56 -4.95
C ARG A 129 -4.29 21.50 -4.31
#